data_AF-A0A9W8NKJ4-F1
#
_entry.id   AF-A0A9W8NKJ4-F1
#
_cell.length_a   1.000
_cell.length_b   1.000
_cell.length_c   1.000
_cell.angle_alpha   90.00
_cell.angle_beta   90.00
_cell.angle_gamma   90.00
#
_symmetry.space_group_name_H-M   'P 1'
#
loop_
_entity.id
_entity.type
_entity.pdbx_description
1 polymer ?
#
loop_
_entity_poly.entity_id
_entity_poly.type
_entity_poly.pdbx_seq_one_letter_code
_entity_poly.pdbx_strand_id
1 'polypeptide(L)'
;MRVEVKPELDFGEIKVHSTFISVPPTPSETRKLSTEYEDAQLKEAHKRTLLWEIMPRPKSDRERLKARQSRINRLIDLIEQIRHGKYLEKGEMIQRQLFPRDYTELLLKLEERGPDLLYLFHHELQYEYRESIRGKAQFTIIFRQQFRKSIAISITCKVDRWIQNLVEDPNSSADCRRVAGKIMSMHGMRLTFASKTLCSDSDFLYDEEYCENPSVVFEIAWSQSTAGLEKKAIEIIEEGDGEIRTVVGLDFSKTYGVWDTLRDEIGSNSSPKRGPCTAFVWRAAFDKNGQLLFEHGRPMLHRNTYVFFDGDGMAVFDQKRDICICGTSYQYKS
;
A
#
# COMPACT_ATOMS: atom_id res chain seq x y z
N MET A 1 -5.16 -49.61 26.67
CA MET A 1 -3.92 -49.77 25.88
C MET A 1 -4.35 -50.00 24.44
N ARG A 2 -4.33 -48.95 23.62
CA ARG A 2 -4.62 -48.97 22.18
C ARG A 2 -3.41 -48.35 21.50
N VAL A 3 -2.74 -49.14 20.68
CA VAL A 3 -1.65 -48.71 19.81
C VAL A 3 -2.29 -48.47 18.46
N GLU A 4 -2.30 -47.22 18.01
CA GLU A 4 -2.62 -46.88 16.62
C GLU A 4 -1.42 -46.21 15.98
N VAL A 5 -1.07 -46.77 14.83
CA VAL A 5 0.15 -46.62 14.07
C VAL A 5 0.05 -45.36 13.21
N LYS A 6 1.06 -44.49 13.30
CA LYS A 6 1.23 -43.37 12.36
C LYS A 6 1.71 -43.88 11.00
N PRO A 7 1.22 -43.36 9.87
CA PRO A 7 1.93 -43.48 8.61
C PRO A 7 3.00 -42.36 8.52
N GLU A 8 4.27 -42.75 8.58
CA GLU A 8 5.38 -41.97 8.04
C GLU A 8 5.34 -42.10 6.51
N LEU A 9 5.10 -40.99 5.81
CA LEU A 9 5.31 -40.87 4.37
C LEU A 9 6.71 -40.30 4.16
N ASP A 10 7.67 -41.20 3.99
CA ASP A 10 9.04 -40.88 3.58
C ASP A 10 9.13 -40.94 2.05
N PHE A 11 9.17 -39.78 1.40
CA PHE A 11 9.42 -39.67 -0.04
C PHE A 11 10.93 -39.73 -0.29
N GLY A 12 11.48 -40.94 -0.28
CA GLY A 12 12.84 -41.19 -0.74
C GLY A 12 12.99 -40.85 -2.22
N GLU A 13 13.82 -39.86 -2.53
CA GLU A 13 14.26 -39.58 -3.90
C GLU A 13 14.92 -40.83 -4.51
N ILE A 14 14.31 -41.38 -5.57
CA ILE A 14 14.96 -42.38 -6.42
C ILE A 14 16.03 -41.66 -7.26
N LYS A 15 17.28 -41.66 -6.78
CA LYS A 15 18.44 -41.30 -7.62
C LYS A 15 18.69 -42.40 -8.64
N VAL A 16 18.13 -42.23 -9.83
CA VAL A 16 18.48 -43.03 -11.00
C VAL A 16 19.86 -42.58 -11.47
N HIS A 17 20.92 -43.28 -11.06
CA HIS A 17 22.25 -43.11 -11.63
C HIS A 17 22.30 -43.71 -13.03
N SER A 18 21.87 -42.95 -14.04
CA SER A 18 22.12 -43.29 -15.44
C SER A 18 23.59 -43.11 -15.75
N THR A 19 24.33 -44.21 -15.85
CA THR A 19 25.71 -44.23 -16.31
C THR A 19 25.70 -44.17 -17.84
N PHE A 20 25.68 -42.96 -18.40
CA PHE A 20 25.87 -42.78 -19.84
C PHE A 20 27.34 -43.01 -20.18
N ILE A 21 27.62 -44.11 -20.89
CA ILE A 21 28.91 -44.32 -21.54
C ILE A 21 28.98 -43.34 -22.71
N SER A 22 29.66 -42.21 -22.50
CA SER A 22 29.86 -41.19 -23.53
C SER A 22 30.79 -41.76 -24.60
N VAL A 23 30.23 -42.05 -25.77
CA VAL A 23 31.03 -42.39 -26.96
C VAL A 23 31.72 -41.11 -27.41
N PRO A 24 33.06 -41.08 -27.54
CA PRO A 24 33.76 -39.88 -27.95
C PRO A 24 33.30 -39.47 -29.36
N PRO A 25 33.03 -38.16 -29.58
CA PRO A 25 32.54 -37.69 -30.86
C PRO A 25 33.56 -37.98 -31.96
N THR A 26 33.07 -38.39 -33.12
CA THR A 26 33.92 -38.62 -34.29
C THR A 26 34.58 -37.30 -34.72
N PRO A 27 35.78 -37.32 -35.36
CA PRO A 27 36.49 -36.11 -35.77
C PRO A 27 35.65 -35.12 -36.61
N SER A 28 34.67 -35.64 -37.37
CA SER A 28 33.71 -34.84 -38.12
C SER A 28 32.67 -34.13 -37.23
N GLU A 29 32.23 -34.78 -36.16
CA GLU A 29 31.31 -34.19 -35.16
C GLU A 29 32.04 -33.17 -34.29
N THR A 30 33.30 -33.43 -33.92
CA THR A 30 34.12 -32.46 -33.17
C THR A 30 34.30 -31.17 -33.96
N ARG A 31 34.49 -31.26 -35.29
CA ARG A 31 34.65 -30.08 -36.15
C ARG A 31 33.35 -29.28 -36.29
N LYS A 32 32.19 -29.95 -36.40
CA LYS A 32 30.87 -29.28 -36.42
C LYS A 32 30.55 -28.58 -35.10
N LEU A 33 30.78 -29.27 -33.98
CA LEU A 33 30.59 -28.71 -32.63
C LEU A 33 31.50 -27.50 -32.38
N SER A 34 32.73 -27.52 -32.89
CA SER A 34 33.65 -26.38 -32.82
C SER A 34 33.11 -25.16 -33.56
N THR A 35 32.63 -25.33 -34.80
CA THR A 35 32.07 -24.23 -35.60
C THR A 35 30.77 -23.67 -35.01
N GLU A 36 29.87 -24.52 -34.50
CA GLU A 36 28.63 -24.05 -33.86
C GLU A 36 28.90 -23.28 -32.56
N TYR A 37 29.92 -23.70 -31.81
CA TYR A 37 30.36 -23.00 -30.61
C TYR A 37 30.96 -21.63 -30.93
N GLU A 38 31.81 -21.55 -31.95
CA GLU A 38 32.39 -20.29 -32.43
C GLU A 38 31.31 -19.31 -32.92
N ASP A 39 30.34 -19.79 -33.71
CA ASP A 39 29.21 -18.98 -34.19
C ASP A 39 28.31 -18.49 -33.05
N ALA A 40 28.08 -19.32 -32.02
CA ALA A 40 27.33 -18.92 -30.83
C ALA A 40 28.06 -17.85 -30.02
N GLN A 41 29.38 -17.98 -29.85
CA GLN A 41 30.19 -16.95 -29.21
C GLN A 41 30.22 -15.65 -30.03
N LEU A 42 30.30 -15.74 -31.36
CA LEU A 42 30.29 -14.56 -32.23
C LEU A 42 28.95 -13.83 -32.15
N LYS A 43 27.82 -14.56 -32.16
CA LYS A 43 26.48 -13.99 -32.00
C LYS A 43 26.30 -13.33 -30.64
N GLU A 44 26.79 -13.95 -29.57
CA GLU A 44 26.70 -13.38 -28.22
C GLU A 44 27.61 -12.14 -28.06
N ALA A 45 28.81 -12.16 -28.65
CA ALA A 45 29.70 -11.01 -28.70
C ALA A 45 29.05 -9.85 -29.49
N HIS A 46 28.46 -10.13 -30.64
CA HIS A 46 27.78 -9.12 -31.46
C HIS A 46 26.56 -8.54 -30.74
N LYS A 47 25.80 -9.38 -30.03
CA LYS A 47 24.68 -8.97 -29.18
C LYS A 47 25.13 -8.07 -28.03
N ARG A 48 26.27 -8.36 -27.40
CA ARG A 48 26.85 -7.50 -26.35
C ARG A 48 27.33 -6.15 -26.89
N THR A 49 27.95 -6.13 -28.06
CA THR A 49 28.38 -4.89 -28.72
C THR A 49 27.18 -4.01 -29.09
N LEU A 50 26.14 -4.59 -29.69
CA LEU A 50 24.87 -3.90 -29.97
C LEU A 50 24.21 -3.40 -28.68
N LEU A 51 24.23 -4.20 -27.60
CA LEU A 51 23.71 -3.76 -26.30
C LEU A 51 24.46 -2.52 -25.79
N TRP A 52 25.79 -2.48 -25.93
CA TRP A 52 26.62 -1.36 -25.50
C TRP A 52 26.42 -0.08 -26.34
N GLU A 53 26.13 -0.22 -27.63
CA GLU A 53 25.78 0.90 -28.50
C GLU A 53 24.37 1.45 -28.23
N ILE A 54 23.44 0.59 -27.80
CA ILE A 54 22.06 0.98 -27.43
C ILE A 54 22.00 1.51 -25.99
N MET A 55 22.94 1.12 -25.12
CA MET A 55 22.95 1.61 -23.75
C MET A 55 23.24 3.12 -23.71
N PRO A 56 22.38 3.91 -23.05
CA PRO A 56 22.59 5.35 -22.97
C PRO A 56 23.94 5.62 -22.30
N ARG A 57 24.79 6.39 -22.99
CA ARG A 57 26.10 6.79 -22.46
C ARG A 57 25.92 7.33 -21.04
N PRO A 58 26.78 6.92 -20.09
CA PRO A 58 26.69 7.42 -18.73
C PRO A 58 26.79 8.95 -18.78
N LYS A 59 25.71 9.62 -18.36
CA LYS A 59 25.65 11.09 -18.30
C LYS A 59 26.83 11.62 -17.52
N SER A 60 27.42 12.72 -17.98
CA SER A 60 28.46 13.44 -17.24
C SER A 60 27.93 13.90 -15.88
N ASP A 61 28.81 14.08 -14.89
CA ASP A 61 28.39 14.52 -13.55
C ASP A 61 27.64 15.86 -13.57
N ARG A 62 28.03 16.76 -14.48
CA ARG A 62 27.34 18.03 -14.72
C ARG A 62 25.89 17.81 -15.19
N GLU A 63 25.66 16.88 -16.11
CA GLU A 63 24.31 16.55 -16.58
C GLU A 63 23.48 15.86 -15.50
N ARG A 64 24.10 14.99 -14.68
CA ARG A 64 23.43 14.34 -13.54
C ARG A 64 22.98 15.38 -12.51
N LEU A 65 23.85 16.32 -12.17
CA LEU A 65 23.56 17.42 -11.26
C LEU A 65 22.42 18.30 -11.79
N LYS A 66 22.48 18.71 -13.07
CA LYS A 66 21.43 19.51 -13.70
C LYS A 66 20.08 18.78 -13.71
N ALA A 67 20.08 17.48 -14.01
CA ALA A 67 18.87 16.67 -13.99
C ALA A 67 18.28 16.56 -12.57
N ARG A 68 19.13 16.37 -11.55
CA ARG A 68 18.72 16.37 -10.14
C ARG A 68 18.08 17.70 -9.73
N GLN A 69 18.78 18.81 -9.94
CA GLN A 69 18.26 20.14 -9.62
C GLN A 69 16.94 20.41 -10.33
N SER A 70 16.82 20.00 -11.60
CA SER A 70 15.56 20.13 -12.34
C SER A 70 14.43 19.30 -11.74
N ARG A 71 14.68 18.08 -11.25
CA ARG A 71 13.65 17.25 -10.59
C ARG A 71 13.17 17.90 -9.31
N ILE A 72 14.11 18.35 -8.47
CA ILE A 72 13.81 18.97 -7.18
C ILE A 72 13.03 20.27 -7.37
N ASN A 73 13.50 21.15 -8.26
CA ASN A 73 12.84 22.43 -8.50
C ASN A 73 11.40 22.24 -9.02
N ARG A 74 11.19 21.28 -9.95
CA ARG A 74 9.82 20.96 -10.42
C ARG A 74 8.91 20.45 -9.31
N LEU A 75 9.45 19.71 -8.35
CA LEU A 75 8.68 19.21 -7.21
C LEU A 75 8.34 20.34 -6.23
N ILE A 76 9.28 21.26 -5.97
CA ILE A 76 9.02 22.48 -5.17
C ILE A 76 7.95 23.34 -5.85
N ASP A 77 8.08 23.60 -7.15
CA ASP A 77 7.10 24.37 -7.91
C ASP A 77 5.70 23.74 -7.85
N LEU A 78 5.63 22.40 -7.88
CA LEU A 78 4.39 21.66 -7.72
C LEU A 78 3.79 21.84 -6.31
N ILE A 79 4.61 21.73 -5.26
CA ILE A 79 4.15 21.92 -3.87
C ILE A 79 3.63 23.36 -3.68
N GLU A 80 4.30 24.36 -4.24
CA GLU A 80 3.83 25.75 -4.21
C GLU A 80 2.54 25.95 -5.00
N GLN A 81 2.38 25.29 -6.16
CA GLN A 81 1.10 25.30 -6.88
C GLN A 81 -0.04 24.70 -6.06
N ILE A 82 0.21 23.61 -5.33
CA ILE A 82 -0.76 23.01 -4.40
C ILE A 82 -1.09 23.99 -3.29
N ARG A 83 -0.08 24.59 -2.63
CA ARG A 83 -0.22 25.60 -1.57
C ARG A 83 -1.12 26.75 -2.00
N HIS A 84 -0.95 27.23 -3.22
CA HIS A 84 -1.69 28.37 -3.75
C HIS A 84 -3.02 27.99 -4.42
N GLY A 85 -3.44 26.73 -4.37
CA GLY A 85 -4.66 26.25 -5.04
C GLY A 85 -4.63 26.38 -6.56
N LYS A 86 -3.43 26.51 -7.15
CA LYS A 86 -3.21 26.66 -8.60
C LYS A 86 -3.05 25.31 -9.31
N TYR A 87 -2.94 24.22 -8.57
CA TYR A 87 -2.86 22.89 -9.14
C TYR A 87 -4.24 22.43 -9.63
N LEU A 88 -4.38 22.25 -10.95
CA LEU A 88 -5.67 21.97 -11.61
C LEU A 88 -5.84 20.52 -12.09
N GLU A 89 -4.82 19.66 -11.97
CA GLU A 89 -4.95 18.29 -12.46
C GLU A 89 -5.92 17.48 -11.60
N LYS A 90 -6.73 16.63 -12.25
CA LYS A 90 -7.82 15.87 -11.62
C LYS A 90 -7.40 14.52 -11.04
N GLY A 91 -6.10 14.21 -11.01
CA GLY A 91 -5.60 12.92 -10.51
C GLY A 91 -5.63 12.83 -8.98
N GLU A 92 -5.94 11.64 -8.44
CA GLU A 92 -5.83 11.38 -6.98
C GLU A 92 -4.39 11.28 -6.50
N MET A 93 -3.47 10.96 -7.41
CA MET A 93 -2.09 10.70 -7.09
C MET A 93 -1.17 11.35 -8.11
N ILE A 94 -0.13 12.01 -7.62
CA ILE A 94 0.95 12.52 -8.43
C ILE A 94 2.20 11.70 -8.17
N GLN A 95 2.58 10.87 -9.14
CA GLN A 95 3.83 10.14 -9.07
C GLN A 95 4.99 10.97 -9.64
N ARG A 96 6.09 10.99 -8.90
CA ARG A 96 7.34 11.67 -9.26
C ARG A 96 8.53 10.77 -8.99
N GLN A 97 9.53 10.91 -9.86
CA GLN A 97 10.83 10.29 -9.64
C GLN A 97 11.62 11.17 -8.68
N LEU A 98 12.03 10.60 -7.55
CA LEU A 98 12.80 11.30 -6.53
C LEU A 98 13.74 10.31 -5.85
N PHE A 99 15.02 10.33 -6.25
CA PHE A 99 16.00 9.42 -5.68
C PHE A 99 16.41 9.84 -4.26
N PRO A 100 17.08 8.98 -3.48
CA PRO A 100 17.39 9.27 -2.07
C PRO A 100 18.18 10.56 -1.88
N ARG A 101 19.22 10.76 -2.70
CA ARG A 101 19.99 12.00 -2.73
C ARG A 101 19.17 13.23 -3.13
N ASP A 102 18.18 13.05 -4.00
CA ASP A 102 17.32 14.15 -4.44
C ASP A 102 16.31 14.51 -3.34
N TYR A 103 15.85 13.53 -2.56
CA TYR A 103 14.95 13.72 -1.41
C TYR A 103 15.65 14.49 -0.29
N THR A 104 16.90 14.13 0.06
CA THR A 104 17.68 14.91 1.04
C THR A 104 17.86 16.36 0.59
N GLU A 105 18.20 16.59 -0.68
CA GLU A 105 18.35 17.96 -1.22
C GLU A 105 17.02 18.70 -1.33
N LEU A 106 15.90 18.00 -1.56
CA LEU A 106 14.55 18.59 -1.46
C LEU A 106 14.30 19.14 -0.05
N LEU A 107 14.55 18.34 1.00
CA LEU A 107 14.31 18.77 2.39
C LEU A 107 15.10 20.03 2.74
N LEU A 108 16.39 20.06 2.38
CA LEU A 108 17.24 21.24 2.59
C LEU A 108 16.69 22.48 1.86
N LYS A 109 16.26 22.32 0.61
CA LYS A 109 15.68 23.43 -0.15
C LYS A 109 14.33 23.90 0.38
N LEU A 110 13.51 23.01 0.93
CA LEU A 110 12.24 23.40 1.56
C LEU A 110 12.50 24.23 2.82
N GLU A 111 13.52 23.87 3.61
CA GLU A 111 13.97 24.64 4.76
C GLU A 111 14.49 26.03 4.35
N GLU A 112 15.31 26.11 3.30
CA GLU A 112 15.81 27.38 2.74
C GLU A 112 14.68 28.30 2.22
N ARG A 113 13.57 27.74 1.74
CA ARG A 113 12.44 28.50 1.18
C ARG A 113 11.54 29.13 2.25
N GLY A 114 11.57 28.61 3.48
CA GLY A 114 10.90 29.19 4.63
C GLY A 114 9.97 28.23 5.37
N PRO A 115 9.58 28.61 6.60
CA PRO A 115 8.87 27.72 7.54
C PRO A 115 7.49 27.30 7.05
N ASP A 116 6.77 28.15 6.29
CA ASP A 116 5.42 27.82 5.82
C ASP A 116 5.40 26.65 4.83
N LEU A 117 6.34 26.64 3.87
CA LEU A 117 6.41 25.60 2.86
C LEU A 117 6.87 24.28 3.48
N LEU A 118 7.82 24.37 4.42
CA LEU A 118 8.26 23.25 5.23
C LEU A 118 7.10 22.69 6.07
N TYR A 119 6.32 23.56 6.72
CA TYR A 119 5.14 23.17 7.51
C TYR A 119 4.11 22.46 6.65
N LEU A 120 3.75 23.03 5.49
CA LEU A 120 2.87 22.40 4.52
C LEU A 120 3.39 21.01 4.16
N PHE A 121 4.68 20.86 3.84
CA PHE A 121 5.26 19.57 3.45
C PHE A 121 5.19 18.52 4.57
N HIS A 122 5.48 18.90 5.81
CA HIS A 122 5.51 17.97 6.93
C HIS A 122 4.14 17.63 7.49
N HIS A 123 3.19 18.58 7.48
CA HIS A 123 1.95 18.46 8.25
C HIS A 123 0.68 18.40 7.39
N GLU A 124 0.67 19.03 6.22
CA GLU A 124 -0.53 19.12 5.39
C GLU A 124 -0.46 18.24 4.13
N LEU A 125 0.71 18.17 3.53
CA LEU A 125 0.94 17.38 2.32
C LEU A 125 1.01 15.90 2.68
N GLN A 126 0.13 15.12 2.06
CA GLN A 126 0.16 13.68 2.14
C GLN A 126 0.97 13.13 0.99
N TYR A 127 2.04 12.41 1.32
CA TYR A 127 2.86 11.77 0.33
C TYR A 127 3.39 10.45 0.85
N GLU A 128 3.62 9.53 -0.07
CA GLU A 128 4.38 8.31 0.17
C GLU A 128 5.76 8.46 -0.46
N TYR A 129 6.78 8.04 0.29
CA TYR A 129 8.14 7.96 -0.21
C TYR A 129 8.67 6.54 -0.06
N ARG A 130 9.19 5.96 -1.14
CA ARG A 130 9.82 4.63 -1.14
C ARG A 130 11.25 4.78 -1.61
N GLU A 131 12.20 4.58 -0.71
CA GLU A 131 13.61 4.74 -1.03
C GLU A 131 14.02 3.73 -2.12
N SER A 132 14.45 4.23 -3.27
CA SER A 132 14.95 3.39 -4.34
C SER A 132 15.79 4.17 -5.34
N ILE A 133 16.89 3.56 -5.78
CA ILE A 133 17.71 4.07 -6.89
C ILE A 133 17.15 3.68 -8.27
N ARG A 134 16.07 2.90 -8.31
CA ARG A 134 15.44 2.40 -9.55
C ARG A 134 13.94 2.69 -9.57
N GLY A 135 13.37 2.79 -10.76
CA GLY A 135 11.94 3.04 -10.96
C GLY A 135 11.61 4.50 -11.25
N LYS A 136 10.33 4.75 -11.52
CA LYS A 136 9.80 6.06 -11.98
C LYS A 136 8.98 6.81 -10.93
N ALA A 137 8.66 6.18 -9.79
CA ALA A 137 7.69 6.68 -8.82
C ALA A 137 8.13 6.36 -7.38
N GLN A 138 9.22 6.98 -6.92
CA GLN A 138 9.65 6.89 -5.52
C GLN A 138 8.84 7.81 -4.62
N PHE A 139 8.35 8.93 -5.15
CA PHE A 139 7.60 9.93 -4.40
C PHE A 139 6.20 10.07 -5.00
N THR A 140 5.17 9.87 -4.18
CA THR A 140 3.78 9.95 -4.61
C THR A 140 3.03 10.92 -3.72
N ILE A 141 2.58 12.04 -4.25
CA ILE A 141 1.64 12.93 -3.55
C ILE A 141 0.25 12.33 -3.66
N ILE A 142 -0.47 12.24 -2.55
CA ILE A 142 -1.83 11.71 -2.47
C ILE A 142 -2.78 12.86 -2.19
N PHE A 143 -3.73 13.08 -3.09
CA PHE A 143 -4.85 13.97 -2.83
C PHE A 143 -6.00 13.17 -2.24
N ARG A 144 -6.32 13.41 -0.97
CA ARG A 144 -7.59 12.96 -0.39
C ARG A 144 -8.70 13.78 -1.04
N GLN A 145 -9.29 13.24 -2.12
CA GLN A 145 -10.55 13.77 -2.62
C GLN A 145 -11.55 13.88 -1.46
N GLN A 146 -12.47 14.84 -1.54
CA GLN A 146 -13.44 15.09 -0.47
C GLN A 146 -14.18 13.82 -0.03
N PHE A 147 -14.44 12.90 -0.97
CA PHE A 147 -15.00 11.58 -0.68
C PHE A 147 -14.10 10.76 0.26
N ARG A 148 -12.83 10.55 -0.07
CA ARG A 148 -11.88 9.77 0.75
C ARG A 148 -11.74 10.36 2.15
N LYS A 149 -11.63 11.70 2.25
CA LYS A 149 -11.59 12.42 3.53
C LYS A 149 -12.89 12.23 4.34
N SER A 150 -14.04 12.31 3.68
CA SER A 150 -15.35 12.10 4.29
C SER A 150 -15.49 10.71 4.91
N ILE A 151 -15.11 9.68 4.17
CA ILE A 151 -15.16 8.31 4.65
C ILE A 151 -14.19 8.11 5.82
N ALA A 152 -12.96 8.62 5.73
CA ALA A 152 -12.00 8.55 6.84
C ALA A 152 -12.54 9.19 8.12
N ILE A 153 -13.09 10.42 8.03
CA ILE A 153 -13.74 11.09 9.17
C ILE A 153 -14.90 10.27 9.70
N SER A 154 -15.71 9.70 8.82
CA SER A 154 -16.87 8.89 9.22
C SER A 154 -16.45 7.63 9.97
N ILE A 155 -15.37 6.97 9.56
CA ILE A 155 -14.78 5.83 10.27
C ILE A 155 -14.34 6.27 11.67
N THR A 156 -13.52 7.31 11.77
CA THR A 156 -13.05 7.86 13.05
C THR A 156 -14.22 8.16 14.00
N CYS A 157 -15.20 8.96 13.56
CA CYS A 157 -16.36 9.29 14.40
C CYS A 157 -17.17 8.07 14.83
N LYS A 158 -17.29 7.04 13.99
CA LYS A 158 -18.02 5.80 14.33
C LYS A 158 -17.26 4.96 15.34
N VAL A 159 -15.94 4.85 15.20
CA VAL A 159 -15.08 4.12 16.15
C VAL A 159 -15.04 4.85 17.49
N ASP A 160 -14.87 6.17 17.51
CA ASP A 160 -14.87 6.98 18.74
C ASP A 160 -16.19 6.83 19.49
N ARG A 161 -17.33 6.89 18.78
CA ARG A 161 -18.65 6.68 19.39
C ARG A 161 -18.80 5.27 19.94
N TRP A 162 -18.31 4.26 19.21
CA TRP A 162 -18.35 2.88 19.69
C TRP A 162 -17.50 2.70 20.96
N ILE A 163 -16.31 3.30 21.02
CA ILE A 163 -15.45 3.33 22.21
C ILE A 163 -16.18 4.01 23.38
N GLN A 164 -16.76 5.18 23.16
CA GLN A 164 -17.49 5.91 24.19
C GLN A 164 -18.65 5.08 24.74
N ASN A 165 -19.43 4.45 23.86
CA ASN A 165 -20.52 3.57 24.27
C ASN A 165 -20.02 2.40 25.13
N LEU A 166 -18.88 1.79 24.78
CA LEU A 166 -18.30 0.71 25.59
C LEU A 166 -17.87 1.20 26.97
N VAL A 167 -17.26 2.38 27.05
CA VAL A 167 -16.78 3.01 28.30
C VAL A 167 -17.95 3.39 29.21
N GLU A 168 -19.04 3.92 28.64
CA GLU A 168 -20.20 4.39 29.40
C GLU A 168 -21.21 3.28 29.73
N ASP A 169 -21.19 2.14 29.01
CA ASP A 169 -22.12 1.04 29.26
C ASP A 169 -21.82 0.33 30.60
N PRO A 170 -22.75 0.37 31.57
CA PRO A 170 -22.58 -0.33 32.85
C PRO A 170 -22.53 -1.85 32.69
N ASN A 171 -23.05 -2.40 31.58
CA ASN A 171 -23.02 -3.83 31.30
C ASN A 171 -21.69 -4.31 30.71
N SER A 172 -20.84 -3.41 30.22
CA SER A 172 -19.48 -3.76 29.79
C SER A 172 -18.66 -4.28 30.98
N SER A 173 -17.75 -5.22 30.74
CA SER A 173 -16.81 -5.63 31.79
C SER A 173 -15.84 -4.49 32.14
N ALA A 174 -15.30 -4.49 33.36
CA ALA A 174 -14.30 -3.50 33.78
C ALA A 174 -13.07 -3.49 32.86
N ASP A 175 -12.63 -4.67 32.41
CA ASP A 175 -11.53 -4.79 31.45
C ASP A 175 -11.89 -4.22 30.08
N CYS A 176 -13.11 -4.45 29.59
CA CYS A 176 -13.55 -3.88 28.31
C CYS A 176 -13.54 -2.35 28.34
N ARG A 177 -14.09 -1.75 29.41
CA ARG A 177 -14.04 -0.28 29.61
C ARG A 177 -12.61 0.23 29.69
N ARG A 178 -11.75 -0.46 30.45
CA ARG A 178 -10.34 -0.10 30.61
C ARG A 178 -9.59 -0.12 29.28
N VAL A 179 -9.78 -1.17 28.47
CA VAL A 179 -9.14 -1.31 27.16
C VAL A 179 -9.69 -0.27 26.18
N ALA A 180 -11.01 -0.11 26.11
CA ALA A 180 -11.65 0.86 25.21
C ALA A 180 -11.16 2.29 25.48
N GLY A 181 -11.04 2.68 26.76
CA GLY A 181 -10.54 3.99 27.16
C GLY A 181 -9.07 4.28 26.80
N LYS A 182 -8.34 3.31 26.23
CA LYS A 182 -6.95 3.46 25.80
C LYS A 182 -6.80 3.45 24.28
N ILE A 183 -7.89 3.29 23.53
CA ILE A 183 -7.86 3.36 22.08
C ILE A 183 -7.97 4.83 21.66
N MET A 184 -7.01 5.30 20.87
CA MET A 184 -6.97 6.69 20.38
C MET A 184 -6.90 6.73 18.86
N SER A 185 -7.68 7.62 18.25
CA SER A 185 -7.57 7.94 16.82
C SER A 185 -6.36 8.83 16.55
N MET A 186 -5.55 8.44 15.59
CA MET A 186 -4.36 9.19 15.15
C MET A 186 -4.62 10.03 13.88
N HIS A 187 -5.87 10.04 13.39
CA HIS A 187 -6.36 10.93 12.33
C HIS A 187 -5.66 10.80 10.97
N GLY A 188 -5.17 9.60 10.61
CA GLY A 188 -4.52 9.35 9.33
C GLY A 188 -3.05 9.75 9.36
N MET A 189 -2.32 9.17 10.31
CA MET A 189 -0.91 9.45 10.57
C MET A 189 0.00 9.04 9.41
N ARG A 190 1.11 9.75 9.29
CA ARG A 190 2.24 9.35 8.43
C ARG A 190 3.05 8.29 9.17
N LEU A 191 3.03 7.07 8.65
CA LEU A 191 3.82 5.94 9.15
C LEU A 191 5.23 6.06 8.57
N THR A 192 6.22 6.25 9.44
CA THR A 192 7.62 6.43 9.03
C THR A 192 8.41 5.20 9.42
N PHE A 193 8.92 4.50 8.42
CA PHE A 193 9.75 3.30 8.57
C PHE A 193 11.17 3.60 8.09
N ALA A 194 12.10 2.66 8.33
CA ALA A 194 13.51 2.87 8.05
C ALA A 194 13.81 3.27 6.58
N SER A 195 13.07 2.71 5.61
CA SER A 195 13.31 2.93 4.16
C SER A 195 12.14 3.58 3.41
N LYS A 196 11.05 3.90 4.10
CA LYS A 196 9.85 4.41 3.45
C LYS A 196 8.94 5.17 4.40
N THR A 197 8.07 5.96 3.79
CA THR A 197 7.02 6.71 4.44
C THR A 197 5.70 6.35 3.78
N LEU A 198 4.75 5.85 4.57
CA LEU A 198 3.40 5.52 4.12
C LEU A 198 2.39 6.44 4.81
N CYS A 199 1.23 6.65 4.20
CA CYS A 199 0.13 7.40 4.81
C CYS A 199 -1.09 6.50 4.95
N SER A 200 -1.64 6.38 6.16
CA SER A 200 -2.96 5.79 6.39
C SER A 200 -4.07 6.78 6.00
N ASP A 201 -5.31 6.32 5.85
CA ASP A 201 -6.47 7.21 5.81
C ASP A 201 -7.04 7.51 7.19
N SER A 202 -7.09 6.48 8.03
CA SER A 202 -7.48 6.54 9.43
C SER A 202 -6.78 5.41 10.18
N ASP A 203 -6.47 5.60 11.44
CA ASP A 203 -5.69 4.65 12.22
C ASP A 203 -5.89 4.86 13.72
N PHE A 204 -5.72 3.77 14.47
CA PHE A 204 -6.03 3.69 15.89
C PHE A 204 -4.89 3.03 16.66
N LEU A 205 -4.41 3.73 17.68
CA LEU A 205 -3.35 3.32 18.59
C LEU A 205 -3.93 2.82 19.91
N TYR A 206 -3.25 1.86 20.54
CA TYR A 206 -3.54 1.42 21.90
C TYR A 206 -2.50 1.99 22.88
N ASP A 207 -2.93 2.89 23.76
CA ASP A 207 -2.10 3.69 24.67
C ASP A 207 -1.69 2.91 25.95
N GLU A 208 -0.90 1.84 25.80
CA GLU A 208 -0.23 1.17 26.94
C GLU A 208 1.24 0.82 26.70
N GLU A 209 1.70 0.71 25.45
CA GLU A 209 2.93 -0.06 25.14
C GLU A 209 4.09 0.75 24.56
N TYR A 210 4.05 2.09 24.58
CA TYR A 210 5.03 2.92 23.85
C TYR A 210 5.16 2.51 22.36
N CYS A 211 4.08 2.02 21.76
CA CYS A 211 4.09 1.68 20.34
C CYS A 211 4.21 2.96 19.51
N GLU A 212 5.14 2.95 18.54
CA GLU A 212 5.29 4.05 17.59
C GLU A 212 4.25 3.96 16.46
N ASN A 213 3.74 2.74 16.19
CA ASN A 213 2.78 2.48 15.14
C ASN A 213 1.39 2.08 15.66
N PRO A 214 0.31 2.42 14.92
CA PRO A 214 -1.05 2.05 15.27
C PRO A 214 -1.30 0.55 15.12
N SER A 215 -2.09 -0.05 16.01
CA SER A 215 -2.43 -1.48 15.90
C SER A 215 -3.43 -1.78 14.78
N VAL A 216 -4.25 -0.79 14.41
CA VAL A 216 -5.25 -0.90 13.35
C VAL A 216 -5.16 0.28 12.40
N VAL A 217 -5.07 -0.02 11.10
CA VAL A 217 -5.04 0.98 10.01
C VAL A 217 -6.21 0.76 9.06
N PHE A 218 -6.82 1.84 8.61
CA PHE A 218 -7.82 1.87 7.56
C PHE A 218 -7.24 2.52 6.30
N GLU A 219 -7.49 1.87 5.16
CA GLU A 219 -7.12 2.33 3.82
C GLU A 219 -8.36 2.38 2.94
N ILE A 220 -8.52 3.45 2.16
CA ILE A 220 -9.69 3.69 1.33
C ILE A 220 -9.24 3.81 -0.12
N ALA A 221 -9.65 2.84 -0.95
CA ALA A 221 -9.49 2.89 -2.40
C ALA A 221 -10.72 3.55 -3.03
N TRP A 222 -10.60 4.79 -3.51
CA TRP A 222 -11.66 5.48 -4.28
C TRP A 222 -11.51 5.23 -5.78
N SER A 223 -10.45 5.72 -6.44
CA SER A 223 -10.20 5.40 -7.87
C SER A 223 -9.20 4.26 -8.10
N GLN A 224 -8.57 3.77 -7.03
CA GLN A 224 -7.51 2.75 -7.10
C GLN A 224 -8.07 1.34 -7.22
N SER A 225 -7.35 0.46 -7.93
CA SER A 225 -7.71 -0.96 -8.00
C SER A 225 -7.58 -1.66 -6.64
N THR A 226 -8.42 -2.66 -6.38
CA THR A 226 -8.33 -3.57 -5.23
C THR A 226 -6.93 -4.15 -5.01
N ALA A 227 -6.20 -4.47 -6.09
CA ALA A 227 -4.83 -5.00 -6.02
C ALA A 227 -3.84 -4.00 -5.40
N GLY A 228 -4.06 -2.70 -5.59
CA GLY A 228 -3.27 -1.64 -4.96
C GLY A 228 -3.51 -1.59 -3.46
N LEU A 229 -4.76 -1.79 -3.03
CA LEU A 229 -5.16 -1.84 -1.63
C LEU A 229 -4.52 -3.04 -0.90
N GLU A 230 -4.58 -4.22 -1.52
CA GLU A 230 -3.94 -5.43 -0.99
C GLU A 230 -2.43 -5.28 -0.88
N LYS A 231 -1.77 -4.79 -1.93
CA LYS A 231 -0.33 -4.54 -1.91
C LYS A 231 0.05 -3.57 -0.78
N LYS A 232 -0.72 -2.50 -0.60
CA LYS A 232 -0.47 -1.50 0.45
C LYS A 232 -0.72 -2.08 1.84
N ALA A 233 -1.77 -2.86 2.04
CA ALA A 233 -2.06 -3.52 3.31
C ALA A 233 -0.95 -4.49 3.74
N ILE A 234 -0.46 -5.30 2.80
CA ILE A 234 0.68 -6.19 3.02
C ILE A 234 1.92 -5.36 3.39
N GLU A 235 2.20 -4.30 2.62
CA GLU A 235 3.36 -3.43 2.85
C GLU A 235 3.30 -2.76 4.23
N ILE A 236 2.14 -2.30 4.67
CA ILE A 236 1.96 -1.68 6.00
C ILE A 236 2.22 -2.69 7.12
N ILE A 237 1.70 -3.92 7.02
CA ILE A 237 1.90 -4.94 8.05
C ILE A 237 3.36 -5.42 8.07
N GLU A 238 3.98 -5.60 6.90
CA GLU A 238 5.39 -6.00 6.76
C GLU A 238 6.32 -5.00 7.44
N GLU A 239 6.07 -3.70 7.28
CA GLU A 239 6.95 -2.65 7.82
C GLU A 239 6.65 -2.31 9.28
N GLY A 240 5.45 -2.61 9.75
CA GLY A 240 5.04 -2.39 11.14
C GLY A 240 5.64 -3.38 12.15
N ASP A 241 6.42 -4.36 11.71
CA ASP A 241 7.14 -5.36 12.54
C ASP A 241 6.29 -5.98 13.68
N GLY A 242 5.01 -6.22 13.40
CA GLY A 242 4.06 -6.79 14.36
C GLY A 242 3.31 -5.78 15.25
N GLU A 243 3.69 -4.50 15.27
CA GLU A 243 2.91 -3.45 15.92
C GLU A 243 1.59 -3.20 15.17
N ILE A 244 1.65 -3.16 13.84
CA ILE A 244 0.47 -3.02 12.99
C ILE A 244 -0.14 -4.40 12.72
N ARG A 245 -1.19 -4.75 13.48
CA ARG A 245 -1.78 -6.10 13.47
C ARG A 245 -2.87 -6.27 12.44
N THR A 246 -3.59 -5.20 12.13
CA THR A 246 -4.74 -5.24 11.22
C THR A 246 -4.74 -4.06 10.25
N VAL A 247 -4.95 -4.35 8.97
CA VAL A 247 -5.29 -3.34 7.97
C VAL A 247 -6.67 -3.63 7.41
N VAL A 248 -7.54 -2.63 7.42
CA VAL A 248 -8.89 -2.68 6.84
C VAL A 248 -8.90 -1.84 5.57
N GLY A 249 -9.01 -2.49 4.42
CA GLY A 249 -9.17 -1.82 3.14
C GLY A 249 -10.64 -1.68 2.77
N LEU A 250 -11.09 -0.47 2.47
CA LEU A 250 -12.40 -0.19 1.88
C LEU A 250 -12.25 0.12 0.39
N ASP A 251 -12.85 -0.71 -0.44
CA ASP A 251 -12.82 -0.59 -1.90
C ASP A 251 -14.12 -0.01 -2.43
N PHE A 252 -14.00 1.19 -2.98
CA PHE A 252 -15.03 1.96 -3.65
C PHE A 252 -14.71 2.19 -5.14
N SER A 253 -13.74 1.48 -5.72
CA SER A 253 -13.34 1.63 -7.14
C SER A 253 -14.50 1.48 -8.12
N LYS A 254 -15.41 0.56 -7.84
CA LYS A 254 -16.64 0.39 -8.63
C LYS A 254 -17.64 1.52 -8.39
N THR A 255 -17.75 2.03 -7.17
CA THR A 255 -18.57 3.22 -6.87
C THR A 255 -18.07 4.43 -7.66
N TYR A 256 -16.74 4.62 -7.74
CA TYR A 256 -16.14 5.69 -8.54
C TYR A 256 -16.56 5.62 -10.02
N GLY A 257 -16.59 4.42 -10.59
CA GLY A 257 -17.03 4.20 -11.98
C GLY A 257 -18.48 4.57 -12.28
N VAL A 258 -19.35 4.64 -11.25
CA VAL A 258 -20.76 5.05 -11.38
C VAL A 258 -21.07 6.36 -10.63
N TRP A 259 -20.03 7.08 -10.20
CA TRP A 259 -20.19 8.23 -9.32
C TRP A 259 -21.02 9.36 -9.94
N ASP A 260 -20.87 9.61 -11.24
CA ASP A 260 -21.66 10.66 -11.92
C ASP A 260 -23.17 10.35 -11.83
N THR A 261 -23.57 9.10 -12.04
CA THR A 261 -24.97 8.67 -11.89
C THR A 261 -25.45 8.80 -10.44
N LEU A 262 -24.65 8.36 -9.47
CA LEU A 262 -25.01 8.46 -8.05
C LEU A 262 -25.15 9.92 -7.62
N ARG A 263 -24.26 10.80 -8.08
CA ARG A 263 -24.27 12.22 -7.75
C ARG A 263 -25.53 12.90 -8.26
N ASP A 264 -25.97 12.60 -9.48
CA ASP A 264 -27.14 13.23 -10.10
C ASP A 264 -28.45 12.82 -9.39
N GLU A 265 -28.43 11.73 -8.62
CA GLU A 265 -29.56 11.25 -7.83
C GLU A 265 -29.58 11.79 -6.39
N ILE A 266 -28.50 12.45 -5.93
CA ILE A 266 -28.44 13.07 -4.60
C ILE A 266 -29.50 14.18 -4.51
N GLY A 267 -30.42 14.05 -3.56
CA GLY A 267 -31.52 14.99 -3.36
C GLY A 267 -32.77 14.71 -4.21
N SER A 268 -32.76 13.65 -5.02
CA SER A 268 -33.99 13.14 -5.61
C SER A 268 -34.90 12.54 -4.54
N ASN A 269 -36.22 12.56 -4.76
CA ASN A 269 -37.20 11.92 -3.88
C ASN A 269 -37.16 10.37 -3.91
N SER A 270 -36.26 9.79 -4.71
CA SER A 270 -36.08 8.35 -4.79
C SER A 270 -35.21 7.83 -3.64
N SER A 271 -35.32 6.55 -3.31
CA SER A 271 -34.43 5.93 -2.33
C SER A 271 -32.97 6.11 -2.79
N PRO A 272 -32.06 6.58 -1.92
CA PRO A 272 -30.69 6.89 -2.34
C PRO A 272 -30.02 5.63 -2.87
N LYS A 273 -29.61 5.65 -4.15
CA LYS A 273 -28.78 4.59 -4.70
C LYS A 273 -27.42 4.63 -4.03
N ARG A 274 -26.92 3.45 -3.70
CA ARG A 274 -25.60 3.27 -3.09
C ARG A 274 -24.68 2.69 -4.15
N GLY A 275 -23.41 3.05 -4.09
CA GLY A 275 -22.42 2.41 -4.95
C GLY A 275 -21.89 1.11 -4.33
N PRO A 276 -21.29 0.22 -5.14
CA PRO A 276 -20.67 -1.00 -4.65
C PRO A 276 -19.53 -0.71 -3.66
N CYS A 277 -19.51 -1.41 -2.53
CA CYS A 277 -18.50 -1.26 -1.50
C CYS A 277 -18.12 -2.62 -0.92
N THR A 278 -16.83 -2.92 -0.93
CA THR A 278 -16.26 -4.13 -0.34
C THR A 278 -15.20 -3.76 0.68
N ALA A 279 -15.24 -4.37 1.86
CA ALA A 279 -14.15 -4.32 2.81
C ALA A 279 -13.30 -5.59 2.73
N PHE A 280 -12.00 -5.41 2.90
CA PHE A 280 -11.02 -6.46 3.07
C PHE A 280 -10.34 -6.24 4.41
N VAL A 281 -10.21 -7.29 5.20
CA VAL A 281 -9.54 -7.24 6.50
C VAL A 281 -8.35 -8.16 6.44
N TRP A 282 -7.15 -7.58 6.42
CA TRP A 282 -5.88 -8.30 6.51
C TRP A 282 -5.39 -8.27 7.95
N ARG A 283 -5.09 -9.45 8.50
CA ARG A 283 -4.60 -9.61 9.86
C ARG A 283 -3.29 -10.36 9.87
N ALA A 284 -2.30 -9.82 10.57
CA ALA A 284 -1.09 -10.54 10.92
C ALA A 284 -1.44 -11.76 11.80
N ALA A 285 -0.82 -12.91 11.51
CA ALA A 285 -0.96 -14.11 12.31
C ALA A 285 0.09 -14.14 13.43
N PHE A 286 -0.35 -14.48 14.64
CA PHE A 286 0.51 -14.59 15.81
C PHE A 286 0.42 -15.98 16.41
N ASP A 287 1.51 -16.45 17.00
CA ASP A 287 1.51 -17.68 17.78
C ASP A 287 0.84 -17.46 19.15
N LYS A 288 0.75 -18.54 19.95
CA LYS A 288 0.17 -18.49 21.30
C LYS A 288 0.94 -17.60 22.29
N ASN A 289 2.16 -17.22 21.96
CA ASN A 289 3.02 -16.35 22.77
C ASN A 289 2.96 -14.89 22.30
N GLY A 290 2.16 -14.58 21.27
CA GLY A 290 2.08 -13.25 20.68
C GLY A 290 3.23 -12.92 19.75
N GLN A 291 4.00 -13.91 19.27
CA GLN A 291 5.05 -13.71 18.28
C GLN A 291 4.49 -13.76 16.86
N LEU A 292 4.93 -12.83 16.02
CA LEU A 292 4.53 -12.76 14.61
C LEU A 292 4.97 -14.04 13.87
N LEU A 293 4.03 -14.67 13.17
CA LEU A 293 4.31 -15.86 12.36
C LEU A 293 4.80 -15.45 10.98
N PHE A 294 5.77 -16.19 10.44
CA PHE A 294 6.35 -15.93 9.12
C PHE A 294 6.22 -17.14 8.21
N GLU A 295 5.97 -16.88 6.93
CA GLU A 295 5.97 -17.86 5.85
C GLU A 295 6.85 -17.31 4.69
N HIS A 296 7.84 -18.07 4.24
CA HIS A 296 8.78 -17.65 3.19
C HIS A 296 9.48 -16.29 3.46
N GLY A 297 9.78 -15.99 4.73
CA GLY A 297 10.44 -14.74 5.14
C GLY A 297 9.53 -13.51 5.14
N ARG A 298 8.22 -13.69 5.05
CA ARG A 298 7.21 -12.62 5.16
C ARG A 298 6.21 -12.93 6.27
N PRO A 299 5.58 -11.93 6.91
CA PRO A 299 4.52 -12.17 7.86
C PRO A 299 3.38 -12.96 7.24
N MET A 300 2.89 -13.97 7.96
CA MET A 300 1.73 -14.74 7.54
C MET A 300 0.47 -13.89 7.78
N LEU A 301 -0.39 -13.80 6.77
CA LEU A 301 -1.58 -12.94 6.80
C LEU A 301 -2.86 -13.74 6.58
N HIS A 302 -3.90 -13.41 7.34
CA HIS A 302 -5.27 -13.86 7.10
C HIS A 302 -6.08 -12.76 6.44
N ARG A 303 -6.78 -13.08 5.36
CA ARG A 303 -7.64 -12.15 4.64
C ARG A 303 -9.11 -12.56 4.74
N ASN A 304 -9.95 -11.66 5.23
CA ASN A 304 -11.39 -11.78 5.19
C ASN A 304 -11.99 -10.74 4.24
N THR A 305 -13.09 -11.07 3.57
CA THR A 305 -13.79 -10.18 2.64
C THR A 305 -15.23 -9.99 3.07
N TYR A 306 -15.70 -8.75 3.06
CA TYR A 306 -17.05 -8.34 3.46
C TYR A 306 -17.65 -7.46 2.36
N VAL A 307 -18.73 -7.91 1.71
CA VAL A 307 -19.40 -7.13 0.65
C VAL A 307 -20.57 -6.39 1.27
N PHE A 308 -20.46 -5.06 1.40
CA PHE A 308 -21.54 -4.25 1.99
C PHE A 308 -22.63 -3.96 0.96
N PHE A 309 -22.22 -3.54 -0.24
CA PHE A 309 -23.10 -3.27 -1.37
C PHE A 309 -22.56 -4.00 -2.60
N ASP A 310 -23.43 -4.75 -3.28
CA ASP A 310 -23.08 -5.45 -4.51
C ASP A 310 -22.96 -4.51 -5.71
N GLY A 311 -22.80 -5.09 -6.91
CA GLY A 311 -22.68 -4.36 -8.17
C GLY A 311 -23.88 -3.48 -8.50
N ASP A 312 -25.06 -3.79 -7.95
CA ASP A 312 -26.30 -3.05 -8.15
C ASP A 312 -26.57 -2.05 -7.01
N GLY A 313 -25.64 -1.94 -6.05
CA GLY A 313 -25.79 -1.06 -4.89
C GLY A 313 -26.72 -1.62 -3.81
N MET A 314 -27.14 -2.88 -3.93
CA MET A 314 -28.03 -3.53 -2.98
C MET A 314 -27.22 -4.04 -1.80
N ALA A 315 -27.77 -3.86 -0.59
CA ALA A 315 -27.14 -4.37 0.61
C ALA A 315 -27.14 -5.91 0.57
N VAL A 316 -25.97 -6.52 0.64
CA VAL A 316 -25.81 -7.99 0.59
C VAL A 316 -26.01 -8.63 1.96
N PHE A 317 -25.99 -7.83 3.04
CA PHE A 317 -26.04 -8.33 4.41
C PHE A 317 -27.46 -8.53 4.94
N ASP A 318 -27.78 -9.80 5.25
CA ASP A 318 -28.98 -10.24 6.01
C ASP A 318 -28.71 -10.40 7.53
N GLN A 319 -27.54 -9.97 8.02
CA GLN A 319 -27.25 -9.96 9.46
C GLN A 319 -27.69 -8.65 10.10
N LYS A 320 -28.69 -8.74 10.98
CA LYS A 320 -29.21 -7.72 11.91
C LYS A 320 -28.15 -7.10 12.85
N ARG A 321 -27.06 -6.56 12.33
CA ARG A 321 -26.11 -5.72 13.08
C ARG A 321 -25.89 -4.45 12.29
N ASP A 322 -26.50 -3.37 12.76
CA ASP A 322 -26.57 -2.05 12.15
C ASP A 322 -25.17 -1.43 11.95
N ILE A 323 -24.55 -1.70 10.80
CA ILE A 323 -23.42 -0.90 10.30
C ILE A 323 -23.99 0.06 9.25
N CYS A 324 -24.65 1.12 9.73
CA CYS A 324 -25.08 2.23 8.88
C CYS A 324 -23.94 3.24 8.75
N ILE A 325 -23.15 3.15 7.67
CA ILE A 325 -22.03 4.05 7.35
C ILE A 325 -22.52 5.35 6.71
N CYS A 326 -23.77 5.44 6.27
CA CYS A 326 -24.29 6.58 5.52
C CYS A 326 -25.24 7.42 6.37
N GLY A 327 -24.71 8.43 7.06
CA GLY A 327 -25.49 9.39 7.87
C GLY A 327 -24.98 10.83 7.79
N THR A 328 -24.22 11.19 6.75
CA THR A 328 -23.74 12.55 6.53
C THR A 328 -24.50 13.18 5.36
N SER A 329 -25.47 14.03 5.67
CA SER A 329 -26.06 14.94 4.71
C SER A 329 -25.03 16.02 4.36
N TYR A 330 -24.47 15.95 3.14
CA TYR A 330 -23.62 17.00 2.62
C TYR A 330 -24.47 18.13 2.04
N GLN A 331 -24.46 19.30 2.68
CA GLN A 331 -24.84 20.54 2.01
C GLN A 331 -23.62 21.06 1.24
N TYR A 332 -23.62 20.89 -0.08
CA TYR A 332 -22.70 21.64 -0.94
C TYR A 332 -23.11 23.12 -0.89
N LYS A 333 -22.28 23.99 -0.32
CA LYS A 333 -22.33 25.42 -0.63
C LYS A 333 -21.59 25.60 -1.95
N SER A 334 -22.37 25.92 -2.99
CA SER A 334 -21.90 26.38 -4.31
C SER A 334 -21.05 27.63 -4.22
#